data_AF-A0A7W6LFJ1-F1
#
_entry.id   AF-A0A7W6LFJ1-F1
#
_cell.length_a   1.000
_cell.length_b   1.000
_cell.length_c   1.000
_cell.angle_alpha   90.00
_cell.angle_beta   90.00
_cell.angle_gamma   90.00
#
_symmetry.space_group_name_H-M   'P 1'
#
loop_
_entity.id
_entity.type
_entity.pdbx_description
1 polymer ?
#
loop_
_entity_poly.entity_id
_entity_poly.type
_entity_poly.pdbx_seq_one_letter_code
_entity_poly.pdbx_strand_id
1 'polypeptide(L)'
;MPFEIIVVAGPDFISDAARQAWEDAQLKLIGPLGAEELDDTAAARCGGVLLDLGLDAGVLYALSERLLRLSTPFLFVINSKNTPSRVQPFLLNECEEDMRNIVDALALDGVDVSTRPLH
;
A
#
# COMPACT_ATOMS: atom_id res chain seq x y z
N MET A 1 14.63 -1.36 12.47
CA MET A 1 13.16 -1.39 12.68
C MET A 1 12.57 -2.02 11.44
N PRO A 2 11.59 -2.94 11.55
CA PRO A 2 10.96 -3.53 10.37
C PRO A 2 10.32 -2.43 9.52
N PHE A 3 10.32 -2.59 8.20
CA PHE A 3 9.65 -1.66 7.29
C PHE A 3 8.14 -1.90 7.41
N GLU A 4 7.42 -0.94 7.99
CA GLU A 4 5.99 -1.06 8.25
C GLU A 4 5.19 -0.48 7.07
N ILE A 5 4.26 -1.26 6.55
CA ILE A 5 3.38 -0.87 5.45
C ILE A 5 1.95 -0.99 5.94
N ILE A 6 1.18 0.08 5.82
CA ILE A 6 -0.23 0.09 6.23
C ILE A 6 -1.08 -0.37 5.04
N VAL A 7 -2.07 -1.23 5.29
CA VAL A 7 -3.01 -1.70 4.28
C VAL A 7 -4.40 -1.20 4.61
N VAL A 8 -4.98 -0.40 3.71
CA VAL A 8 -6.35 0.10 3.80
C VAL A 8 -7.19 -0.68 2.80
N ALA A 9 -8.02 -1.58 3.32
CA ALA A 9 -8.78 -2.52 2.53
C ALA A 9 -9.98 -3.08 3.31
N GLY A 10 -10.84 -3.82 2.62
CA GLY A 10 -11.89 -4.60 3.27
C GLY A 10 -11.34 -5.68 4.23
N PRO A 11 -12.20 -6.19 5.13
CA PRO A 11 -11.86 -7.37 5.92
C PRO A 11 -11.49 -8.54 5.00
N ASP A 12 -10.58 -9.40 5.44
CA ASP A 12 -10.09 -10.57 4.69
C ASP A 12 -9.31 -10.27 3.39
N PHE A 13 -8.92 -9.01 3.15
CA PHE A 13 -8.10 -8.65 1.99
C PHE A 13 -6.70 -9.28 2.02
N ILE A 14 -6.14 -9.48 3.21
CA ILE A 14 -4.84 -10.14 3.40
C ILE A 14 -5.09 -11.54 3.91
N SER A 15 -4.63 -12.56 3.18
CA SER A 15 -4.66 -13.94 3.68
C SER A 15 -3.60 -14.15 4.76
N ASP A 16 -3.82 -15.10 5.68
CA ASP A 16 -2.82 -15.45 6.70
C ASP A 16 -1.49 -15.90 6.07
N ALA A 17 -1.56 -16.61 4.95
CA ALA A 17 -0.38 -17.03 4.19
C ALA A 17 0.41 -15.84 3.64
N ALA A 18 -0.26 -14.85 3.06
CA ALA A 18 0.38 -13.63 2.60
C ALA A 18 0.99 -12.86 3.78
N ARG A 19 0.25 -12.68 4.88
CA ARG A 19 0.77 -11.98 6.07
C ARG A 19 2.06 -12.64 6.58
N GLN A 20 2.05 -13.96 6.73
CA GLN A 20 3.22 -14.69 7.22
C GLN A 20 4.41 -14.54 6.27
N ALA A 21 4.19 -14.64 4.95
CA ALA A 21 5.26 -14.50 3.97
C ALA A 21 5.92 -13.11 4.00
N TRP A 22 5.13 -12.04 4.19
CA TRP A 22 5.66 -10.68 4.34
C TRP A 22 6.43 -10.51 5.65
N GLU A 23 5.91 -11.05 6.75
CA GLU A 23 6.59 -11.01 8.05
C GLU A 23 7.92 -11.77 8.03
N ASP A 24 7.97 -12.93 7.37
CA ASP A 24 9.19 -13.72 7.15
C ASP A 24 10.22 -12.93 6.32
N ALA A 25 9.77 -12.07 5.41
CA ALA A 25 10.60 -11.12 4.66
C ALA A 25 10.97 -9.85 5.46
N GLN A 26 10.66 -9.78 6.76
CA GLN A 26 10.87 -8.62 7.64
C GLN A 26 10.06 -7.36 7.25
N LEU A 27 8.99 -7.54 6.47
CA LEU A 27 8.06 -6.49 6.07
C LEU A 27 6.78 -6.65 6.89
N LYS A 28 6.41 -5.62 7.66
CA LYS A 28 5.27 -5.73 8.57
C LYS A 28 4.04 -5.05 7.96
N LEU A 29 3.02 -5.85 7.66
CA LEU A 29 1.73 -5.34 7.19
C LEU A 29 0.83 -4.97 8.38
N ILE A 30 0.48 -3.68 8.48
CA ILE A 30 -0.47 -3.16 9.48
C ILE A 30 -1.86 -3.06 8.84
N GLY A 31 -2.85 -3.74 9.41
CA GLY A 31 -4.20 -3.84 8.83
C GLY A 31 -4.55 -5.26 8.39
N PRO A 32 -5.58 -5.45 7.55
CA PRO A 32 -6.32 -4.41 6.83
C PRO A 32 -7.13 -3.51 7.76
N LEU A 33 -7.14 -2.22 7.45
CA LEU A 33 -7.90 -1.18 8.17
C LEU A 33 -8.96 -0.58 7.23
N GLY A 34 -10.09 -0.14 7.78
CA GLY A 34 -11.01 0.74 7.05
C GLY A 34 -10.42 2.12 6.81
N ALA A 35 -10.95 2.84 5.81
CA ALA A 35 -10.48 4.18 5.43
C ALA A 35 -10.50 5.19 6.59
N GLU A 36 -11.53 5.10 7.43
CA GLU A 36 -11.71 5.97 8.61
C GLU A 36 -10.82 5.58 9.79
N GLU A 37 -10.27 4.36 9.79
CA GLU A 37 -9.40 3.84 10.86
C GLU A 37 -7.91 4.19 10.63
N LEU A 38 -7.58 4.69 9.44
CA LEU A 38 -6.24 5.17 9.14
C LEU A 38 -5.91 6.36 10.04
N ASP A 39 -4.86 6.24 10.86
CA ASP A 39 -4.33 7.33 11.69
C ASP A 39 -3.26 8.13 10.92
N ASP A 40 -3.33 9.46 10.98
CA ASP A 40 -2.39 10.34 10.25
C ASP A 40 -0.96 10.21 10.77
N THR A 41 -0.78 10.03 12.08
CA THR A 41 0.56 9.94 12.67
C THR A 41 1.22 8.61 12.29
N ALA A 42 0.45 7.53 12.27
CA ALA A 42 0.91 6.23 11.78
C ALA A 42 1.24 6.28 10.29
N ALA A 43 0.36 6.86 9.46
CA ALA A 43 0.57 7.00 8.03
C ALA A 43 1.81 7.83 7.68
N ALA A 44 2.05 8.93 8.39
CA ALA A 44 3.23 9.79 8.17
C ALA A 44 4.56 9.13 8.56
N ARG A 45 4.53 8.05 9.37
CA ARG A 45 5.74 7.39 9.89
C ARG A 45 6.01 6.02 9.28
N CYS A 46 5.05 5.47 8.53
CA CYS A 46 5.19 4.19 7.86
C CYS A 46 6.04 4.31 6.59
N GLY A 47 6.47 3.16 6.06
CA GLY A 47 7.18 3.07 4.79
C GLY A 47 6.29 3.25 3.56
N GLY A 48 4.97 3.18 3.74
CA GLY A 48 3.98 3.45 2.70
C GLY A 48 2.62 2.84 3.01
N VAL A 49 1.63 3.22 2.20
CA VAL A 49 0.24 2.76 2.35
C VAL A 49 -0.22 2.03 1.09
N LEU A 50 -0.80 0.86 1.26
CA LEU A 50 -1.42 0.07 0.20
C LEU A 50 -2.94 0.25 0.27
N LEU A 51 -3.52 0.73 -0.82
CA LEU A 51 -4.95 0.98 -0.97
C LEU A 51 -5.57 -0.11 -1.83
N ASP A 52 -6.59 -0.80 -1.32
CA ASP A 52 -7.35 -1.76 -2.12
C ASP A 52 -8.09 -1.04 -3.25
N LEU A 53 -7.73 -1.35 -4.49
CA LEU A 53 -8.35 -0.78 -5.69
C LEU A 53 -9.84 -1.11 -5.81
N GLY A 54 -10.33 -2.12 -5.07
CA GLY A 54 -11.74 -2.47 -4.97
C GLY A 54 -12.59 -1.54 -4.10
N LEU A 55 -11.98 -0.57 -3.40
CA LEU A 55 -12.71 0.45 -2.63
C LEU A 55 -13.45 1.42 -3.56
N ASP A 56 -14.45 2.10 -2.99
CA ASP A 56 -15.19 3.14 -3.71
C ASP A 56 -14.25 4.25 -4.22
N ALA A 57 -14.50 4.74 -5.44
CA ALA A 57 -13.63 5.73 -6.08
C ALA A 57 -13.55 7.05 -5.30
N GLY A 58 -14.63 7.47 -4.63
CA GLY A 58 -14.64 8.65 -3.77
C GLY A 58 -13.76 8.44 -2.53
N VAL A 59 -13.77 7.24 -1.96
CA VAL A 59 -12.91 6.86 -0.84
C VAL A 59 -11.44 6.84 -1.27
N LEU A 60 -11.12 6.21 -2.40
CA LEU A 60 -9.74 6.17 -2.93
C LEU A 60 -9.19 7.57 -3.22
N TYR A 61 -10.02 8.45 -3.79
CA TYR A 61 -9.63 9.84 -4.02
C TYR A 61 -9.34 10.59 -2.71
N ALA A 62 -10.24 10.48 -1.73
CA ALA A 62 -10.07 11.13 -0.43
C ALA A 62 -8.80 10.63 0.32
N LEU A 63 -8.53 9.32 0.27
CA LEU A 63 -7.33 8.72 0.86
C LEU A 63 -6.06 9.17 0.13
N SER A 64 -6.07 9.20 -1.20
CA SER A 64 -4.92 9.66 -2.00
C SER A 64 -4.57 11.11 -1.67
N GLU A 65 -5.57 12.00 -1.68
CA GLU A 65 -5.39 13.42 -1.30
C GLU A 65 -4.85 13.57 0.13
N ARG A 66 -5.32 12.72 1.06
CA ARG A 66 -4.85 12.70 2.44
C ARG A 66 -3.38 12.28 2.54
N LEU A 67 -2.99 11.21 1.86
CA LEU A 67 -1.62 10.67 1.88
C LEU A 67 -0.63 11.61 1.17
N LEU A 68 -1.04 12.24 0.07
CA LEU A 68 -0.26 13.30 -0.60
C LEU A 68 0.03 14.46 0.34
N ARG A 69 -0.95 14.92 1.13
CA ARG A 69 -0.72 15.99 2.13
C ARG A 69 0.26 15.57 3.23
N LEU A 70 0.30 14.29 3.59
CA LEU A 70 1.23 13.73 4.55
C LEU A 70 2.61 13.43 3.94
N SER A 71 2.77 13.57 2.63
CA SER A 71 3.96 13.10 1.88
C SER A 71 4.25 11.62 2.12
N THR A 72 3.18 10.82 2.34
CA THR A 72 3.29 9.38 2.54
C THR A 72 3.16 8.68 1.19
N PRO A 73 4.14 7.85 0.78
CA PRO A 73 4.05 7.05 -0.42
C PRO A 73 2.87 6.08 -0.37
N PHE A 74 2.17 5.91 -1.50
CA PHE A 74 1.05 4.97 -1.55
C PHE A 74 0.91 4.30 -2.91
N LEU A 75 0.38 3.08 -2.89
CA LEU A 75 0.12 2.29 -4.09
C LEU A 75 -1.27 1.67 -4.05
N PHE A 76 -1.86 1.50 -5.22
CA PHE A 76 -3.07 0.72 -5.37
C PHE A 76 -2.73 -0.75 -5.57
N VAL A 77 -3.34 -1.60 -4.76
CA VAL A 77 -3.13 -3.05 -4.78
C VAL A 77 -4.45 -3.78 -5.02
N ILE A 78 -4.33 -5.01 -5.52
CA ILE A 78 -5.43 -5.98 -5.54
C ILE A 78 -5.03 -7.25 -4.81
N ASN A 79 -6.02 -7.96 -4.31
CA ASN A 79 -5.85 -9.35 -3.91
C ASN A 79 -5.94 -10.23 -5.18
N SER A 80 -5.12 -11.29 -5.25
CA SER A 80 -5.09 -12.29 -6.33
C SER A 80 -6.44 -12.91 -6.69
N LYS A 81 -7.47 -12.79 -5.84
CA LYS A 81 -8.85 -13.22 -6.11
C LYS A 81 -9.61 -12.33 -7.11
N ASN A 82 -9.15 -11.10 -7.39
CA ASN A 82 -9.86 -10.15 -8.25
C ASN A 82 -9.18 -9.99 -9.62
N THR A 83 -9.81 -10.60 -10.63
CA THR A 83 -9.80 -10.44 -12.11
C THR A 83 -8.79 -9.50 -12.84
N PRO A 84 -8.47 -9.83 -14.11
CA PRO A 84 -7.40 -9.20 -14.89
C PRO A 84 -7.78 -7.80 -15.38
N SER A 85 -7.12 -6.78 -14.84
CA SER A 85 -7.14 -5.42 -15.36
C SER A 85 -6.16 -5.28 -16.56
N ARG A 86 -6.44 -4.32 -17.46
CA ARG A 86 -5.54 -3.92 -18.56
C ARG A 86 -4.24 -3.25 -18.09
N VAL A 87 -4.24 -2.74 -16.86
CA VAL A 87 -3.07 -2.22 -16.16
C VAL A 87 -2.63 -3.32 -15.21
N GLN A 88 -1.37 -3.77 -15.26
CA GLN A 88 -0.87 -4.74 -14.29
C GLN A 88 -0.85 -4.06 -12.90
N PRO A 89 -1.79 -4.39 -12.01
CA PRO A 89 -1.81 -3.80 -10.69
C PRO A 89 -0.79 -4.52 -9.79
N PHE A 90 -0.39 -3.87 -8.69
CA PHE A 90 0.39 -4.55 -7.66
C PHE A 90 -0.49 -5.60 -6.98
N LEU A 91 0.03 -6.82 -6.85
CA LEU A 91 -0.65 -7.94 -6.22
C LEU A 91 -0.14 -8.08 -4.79
N LEU A 92 -1.04 -7.99 -3.81
CA LEU A 92 -0.71 -8.31 -2.43
C LEU A 92 -0.92 -9.81 -2.21
N ASN A 93 0.17 -10.58 -2.25
CA ASN A 93 0.18 -12.04 -2.12
C ASN A 93 1.47 -12.51 -1.44
N GLU A 94 1.69 -13.82 -1.41
CA GLU A 94 2.87 -14.49 -0.86
C GLU A 94 4.10 -14.53 -1.80
N CYS A 95 4.01 -13.98 -3.01
CA CYS A 95 5.07 -14.04 -4.01
C CYS A 95 6.17 -13.00 -3.72
N GLU A 96 7.41 -13.46 -3.58
CA GLU A 96 8.57 -12.60 -3.28
C GLU A 96 8.80 -11.52 -4.36
N GLU A 97 8.53 -11.85 -5.64
CA GLU A 97 8.67 -10.90 -6.73
C GLU A 97 7.66 -9.75 -6.61
N ASP A 98 6.41 -10.06 -6.28
CA ASP A 98 5.36 -9.05 -6.08
C ASP A 98 5.64 -8.18 -4.84
N MET A 99 6.12 -8.79 -3.73
CA MET A 99 6.56 -8.05 -2.55
C MET A 99 7.66 -7.04 -2.89
N ARG A 100 8.70 -7.48 -3.62
CA ARG A 100 9.81 -6.62 -4.02
C ARG A 100 9.33 -5.48 -4.92
N ASN A 101 8.48 -5.78 -5.88
CA ASN A 101 7.91 -4.76 -6.78
C ASN A 101 7.14 -3.68 -5.99
N ILE A 102 6.37 -4.07 -4.97
CA ILE A 102 5.65 -3.12 -4.10
C ILE A 102 6.63 -2.25 -3.30
N VAL A 103 7.63 -2.87 -2.65
CA VAL A 103 8.59 -2.15 -1.82
C VAL A 103 9.43 -1.18 -2.65
N ASP A 104 9.92 -1.62 -3.81
CA ASP A 104 10.70 -0.78 -4.72
C ASP A 104 9.87 0.41 -5.22
N ALA A 105 8.61 0.19 -5.56
CA ALA A 105 7.71 1.27 -5.99
C ALA A 105 7.40 2.27 -4.87
N LEU A 106 7.17 1.82 -3.63
CA LEU A 106 7.01 2.71 -2.47
C LEU A 106 8.30 3.52 -2.19
N ALA A 107 9.46 2.88 -2.33
CA ALA A 107 10.75 3.54 -2.14
C ALA A 107 11.03 4.60 -3.22
N LEU A 108 10.65 4.35 -4.47
CA LEU A 108 10.81 5.32 -5.57
C LEU A 108 9.91 6.54 -5.39
N ASP A 109 8.64 6.33 -5.02
CA ASP A 109 7.68 7.42 -4.81
C ASP A 109 8.06 8.31 -3.62
N GLY A 110 8.61 7.71 -2.55
CA GLY A 110 9.16 8.46 -1.40
C GLY A 110 10.40 9.30 -1.71
N VAL A 111 11.14 9.00 -2.79
CA VAL A 111 12.33 9.76 -3.21
C VAL A 111 11.99 10.91 -4.17
N ASP A 112 10.86 10.84 -4.88
CA ASP A 112 10.53 11.76 -5.97
C ASP A 112 10.06 13.17 -5.49
N VAL A 113 9.71 13.33 -4.20
CA VAL A 113 9.32 14.63 -3.63
C VAL A 113 10.50 15.62 -3.53
N SER A 114 11.74 15.16 -3.61
CA SER A 114 12.93 16.04 -3.49
C SER A 114 13.57 16.48 -4.81
N THR A 115 13.14 15.97 -5.99
CA THR A 115 13.92 16.21 -7.23
C THR A 115 13.15 16.53 -8.52
N ARG A 116 11.82 16.72 -8.52
CA ARG A 116 11.15 17.17 -9.76
C ARG A 116 11.16 18.71 -9.90
N PRO A 117 11.86 19.28 -10.90
CA PRO A 117 11.55 20.63 -11.35
C PRO A 117 10.17 20.61 -12.01
N LEU A 118 9.32 21.55 -11.62
CA LEU A 118 8.06 21.85 -12.29
C LEU A 118 8.38 22.19 -13.75
N HIS A 119 7.82 21.42 -14.69
CA HIS A 119 7.82 21.72 -16.11
C HIS A 119 6.40 21.98 -16.58
#